data_AF-A0A8I2YP06-F1
#
_entry.id   AF-A0A8I2YP06-F1
#
_cell.length_a   1.000
_cell.length_b   1.000
_cell.length_c   1.000
_cell.angle_alpha   90.00
_cell.angle_beta   90.00
_cell.angle_gamma   90.00
#
_symmetry.space_group_name_H-M   'P 1'
#
loop_
_entity.id
_entity.type
_entity.pdbx_description
1 polymer ?
#
loop_
_entity_poly.entity_id
_entity_poly.type
_entity_poly.pdbx_seq_one_letter_code
_entity_poly.pdbx_strand_id
1 'polypeptide(L)'
;MKFTSLPFDLVHEVAGYVDSKPDLLRLALSSKHLFLGLCPILYSDVQLVDLEQCYSTLTMLNHRPDIARHVQKLLVRFSTAHRAPSVDHDGYRVSSLVHSLAHSLDALHTFVWDAEEIPPRDDMWFALRLSCPRLTTVGTSYGAQLPDSHSELFQFKGLRGFTLNVKRGFYERFADTDLQELQAEPRLWDMLIRQSLDLEELHVSGAPFISAQAVRPLCHARWPKLHTLSLGDILLDWDPRSGVKPPFITFLEAHPRLRSLRTSRTALNPALLTSLTSGSLPELTHFSGAIEHLQELAPIHHQITSVALDEPLVIRDFAPSLLASVLKGLKSLTELRVCFVFESAYEGGSLVRSIAHACPGLTKLEIICTRKSPFTIDTLAKAVRTLPRLQRLRVTLVRAQHEHSLPICAATIAHTLPRLHAFSITFVSPDFPLPHHFGSEIGHISGDPGHPYTETGHYVVKTDQHGLPTSLACTEQRSSRSLLSFLESFPVPLLPTISWRKADRKVKRSSYTFDLHPSAKKRRGLGMIFEKSTAGEETRVLAVLISLTALALWGFFS
;
A
#
# COMPACT_ATOMS: atom_id res chain seq x y z
N MET A 1 -38.24 -4.39 11.33
CA MET A 1 -37.99 -3.00 10.93
C MET A 1 -37.69 -2.96 9.44
N LYS A 2 -38.32 -2.07 8.67
CA LYS A 2 -37.99 -1.90 7.24
C LYS A 2 -36.84 -0.90 7.13
N PHE A 3 -35.67 -1.33 6.67
CA PHE A 3 -34.52 -0.43 6.48
C PHE A 3 -34.82 0.75 5.54
N THR A 4 -35.81 0.63 4.68
CA THR A 4 -36.26 1.67 3.75
C THR A 4 -36.96 2.85 4.43
N SER A 5 -37.31 2.77 5.72
CA SER A 5 -37.91 3.88 6.46
C SER A 5 -36.88 4.63 7.34
N LEU A 6 -35.61 4.24 7.30
CA LEU A 6 -34.56 4.92 8.05
C LEU A 6 -34.16 6.23 7.33
N PRO A 7 -34.01 7.34 8.06
CA PRO A 7 -33.38 8.57 7.54
C PRO A 7 -31.98 8.31 6.98
N PHE A 8 -31.58 9.06 5.95
CA PHE A 8 -30.27 8.88 5.31
C PHE A 8 -29.10 9.07 6.28
N ASP A 9 -29.22 9.94 7.28
CA ASP A 9 -28.17 10.16 8.29
C ASP A 9 -27.85 8.88 9.08
N LEU A 10 -28.88 8.11 9.46
CA LEU A 10 -28.70 6.82 10.13
C LEU A 10 -28.14 5.76 9.19
N VAL A 11 -28.54 5.80 7.91
CA VAL A 11 -27.98 4.90 6.89
C VAL A 11 -26.48 5.19 6.67
N HIS A 12 -26.08 6.45 6.69
CA HIS A 12 -24.69 6.88 6.62
C HIS A 12 -23.89 6.48 7.86
N GLU A 13 -24.48 6.64 9.05
CA GLU A 13 -23.87 6.19 10.31
C GLU A 13 -23.62 4.68 10.28
N VAL A 14 -24.63 3.87 9.90
CA VAL A 14 -24.48 2.41 9.75
C VAL A 14 -23.41 2.07 8.72
N ALA A 15 -23.37 2.77 7.59
CA ALA A 15 -22.34 2.58 6.56
C ALA A 15 -20.93 2.89 7.07
N GLY A 16 -20.79 3.88 7.95
CA GLY A 16 -19.53 4.22 8.63
C GLY A 16 -18.97 3.08 9.49
N TYR A 17 -19.82 2.14 9.91
CA TYR A 17 -19.41 0.93 10.64
C TYR A 17 -19.13 -0.28 9.74
N VAL A 18 -19.36 -0.19 8.42
CA VAL A 18 -19.07 -1.28 7.48
C VAL A 18 -17.66 -1.09 6.91
N ASP A 19 -16.68 -1.80 7.48
CA ASP A 19 -15.27 -1.70 7.07
C ASP A 19 -15.00 -2.09 5.60
N SER A 20 -15.88 -2.88 5.00
CA SER A 20 -15.69 -3.53 3.70
C SER A 20 -16.55 -2.88 2.62
N LYS A 21 -15.91 -2.16 1.68
CA LYS A 21 -16.60 -1.58 0.50
C LYS A 21 -17.47 -2.61 -0.27
N PRO A 22 -17.03 -3.88 -0.49
CA PRO A 22 -17.88 -4.90 -1.10
C PRO A 22 -19.15 -5.23 -0.32
N ASP A 23 -19.08 -5.26 1.01
CA ASP A 23 -20.25 -5.53 1.86
C ASP A 23 -21.18 -4.32 1.89
N LEU A 24 -20.62 -3.11 1.88
CA LEU A 24 -21.38 -1.88 1.71
C LEU A 24 -22.09 -1.84 0.36
N LEU A 25 -21.44 -2.30 -0.71
CA LEU A 25 -22.05 -2.41 -2.03
C LEU A 25 -23.19 -3.45 -2.04
N ARG A 26 -22.99 -4.61 -1.42
CA ARG A 26 -24.06 -5.62 -1.27
C ARG A 26 -25.25 -5.08 -0.51
N LEU A 27 -25.01 -4.29 0.55
CA LEU A 27 -26.05 -3.61 1.30
C LEU A 27 -26.79 -2.59 0.42
N ALA A 28 -26.07 -1.77 -0.34
CA ALA A 28 -26.65 -0.81 -1.28
C ALA A 28 -27.49 -1.48 -2.35
N LEU A 29 -27.05 -2.61 -2.91
CA LEU A 29 -27.76 -3.36 -3.93
C LEU A 29 -29.03 -4.08 -3.42
N SER A 30 -29.25 -4.14 -2.11
CA SER A 30 -30.47 -4.74 -1.54
C SER A 30 -31.74 -3.89 -1.76
N SER A 31 -31.60 -2.58 -2.02
CA SER A 31 -32.73 -1.67 -2.28
C SER A 31 -32.30 -0.42 -3.04
N LYS A 32 -33.13 0.05 -3.98
CA LYS A 32 -32.89 1.30 -4.71
C LYS A 32 -32.74 2.51 -3.78
N HIS A 33 -33.51 2.56 -2.68
CA HIS A 33 -33.43 3.63 -1.69
C HIS A 33 -32.08 3.61 -0.96
N LEU A 34 -31.62 2.42 -0.56
CA LEU A 34 -30.31 2.27 0.08
C LEU A 34 -29.18 2.57 -0.89
N PHE A 35 -29.31 2.18 -2.15
CA PHE A 35 -28.35 2.53 -3.19
C PHE A 35 -28.18 4.05 -3.31
N LEU A 36 -29.27 4.79 -3.49
CA LEU A 36 -29.23 6.26 -3.59
C LEU A 36 -28.64 6.90 -2.32
N GLY A 37 -29.02 6.41 -1.14
CA GLY A 37 -28.49 6.89 0.13
C GLY A 37 -27.00 6.60 0.32
N LEU A 38 -26.53 5.44 -0.12
CA LEU A 38 -25.14 4.99 0.09
C LEU A 38 -24.19 5.37 -1.04
N CYS A 39 -24.68 5.82 -2.20
CA CYS A 39 -23.87 6.29 -3.32
C CYS A 39 -22.76 7.29 -2.90
N PRO A 40 -23.05 8.34 -2.11
CA PRO A 40 -22.04 9.27 -1.62
C PRO A 40 -20.86 8.59 -0.90
N ILE A 41 -21.12 7.56 -0.10
CA ILE A 41 -20.11 6.87 0.70
C ILE A 41 -19.37 5.83 -0.16
N LEU A 42 -20.09 5.11 -1.02
CA LEU A 42 -19.51 4.09 -1.89
C LEU A 42 -18.51 4.66 -2.89
N TYR A 43 -18.83 5.84 -3.43
CA TYR A 43 -18.07 6.47 -4.51
C TYR A 43 -17.28 7.69 -4.06
N SER A 44 -17.24 8.05 -2.77
CA SER A 44 -16.42 9.17 -2.31
C SER A 44 -14.94 9.00 -2.64
N ASP A 45 -14.43 7.78 -2.61
CA ASP A 45 -13.02 7.46 -2.88
C ASP A 45 -12.92 6.34 -3.91
N VAL A 46 -12.66 6.75 -5.16
CA VAL A 46 -12.50 5.88 -6.33
C VAL A 46 -11.03 5.74 -6.66
N GLN A 47 -10.53 4.51 -6.54
CA GLN A 47 -9.15 4.17 -6.85
C GLN A 47 -9.17 3.14 -7.98
N LEU A 48 -8.57 3.53 -9.10
CA LEU A 48 -8.45 2.72 -10.30
C LEU A 48 -6.99 2.32 -10.41
N VAL A 49 -6.71 1.02 -10.52
CA VAL A 49 -5.36 0.48 -10.34
C VAL A 49 -4.86 -0.26 -11.58
N ASP A 50 -5.78 -0.84 -12.35
CA ASP A 50 -5.48 -1.43 -13.64
C ASP A 50 -6.13 -0.67 -14.79
N LEU A 51 -5.56 -0.86 -15.98
CA LEU A 51 -5.99 -0.17 -17.18
C LEU A 51 -7.43 -0.54 -17.58
N GLU A 52 -7.83 -1.81 -17.47
CA GLU A 52 -9.18 -2.26 -17.82
C GLU A 52 -10.22 -1.66 -16.86
N GLN A 53 -9.90 -1.60 -15.58
CA GLN A 53 -10.70 -0.97 -14.53
C GLN A 53 -10.78 0.53 -14.75
N CYS A 54 -9.67 1.19 -15.15
CA CYS A 54 -9.69 2.60 -15.54
C CYS A 54 -10.72 2.82 -16.65
N TYR A 55 -10.64 2.06 -17.74
CA TYR A 55 -11.59 2.17 -18.85
C TYR A 55 -13.02 1.91 -18.44
N SER A 56 -13.28 0.76 -17.84
CA SER A 56 -14.62 0.31 -17.48
C SER A 56 -15.28 1.28 -16.50
N THR A 57 -14.54 1.69 -15.46
CA THR A 57 -15.08 2.54 -14.39
C THR A 57 -15.25 3.98 -14.86
N LEU A 58 -14.27 4.58 -15.54
CA LEU A 58 -14.41 5.95 -16.05
C LEU A 58 -15.49 6.05 -17.12
N THR A 59 -15.62 5.04 -17.99
CA THR A 59 -16.72 4.96 -18.95
C THR A 59 -18.06 4.87 -18.22
N MET A 60 -18.18 4.02 -17.20
CA MET A 60 -19.40 3.92 -16.40
C MET A 60 -19.76 5.27 -15.74
N LEU A 61 -18.78 5.95 -15.14
CA LEU A 61 -18.99 7.25 -14.50
C LEU A 61 -19.42 8.33 -15.51
N ASN A 62 -18.85 8.32 -16.72
CA ASN A 62 -19.27 9.22 -17.81
C ASN A 62 -20.74 9.00 -18.21
N HIS A 63 -21.21 7.75 -18.22
CA HIS A 63 -22.60 7.44 -18.52
C HIS A 63 -23.55 7.67 -17.33
N ARG A 64 -23.00 7.86 -16.12
CA ARG A 64 -23.74 7.96 -14.85
C ARG A 64 -23.33 9.20 -14.07
N PRO A 65 -23.70 10.41 -14.54
CA PRO A 65 -23.41 11.66 -13.83
C PRO A 65 -24.14 11.76 -12.48
N ASP A 66 -25.17 10.94 -12.26
CA ASP A 66 -25.81 10.74 -10.96
C ASP A 66 -24.88 10.09 -9.93
N ILE A 67 -23.93 9.26 -10.37
CA ILE A 67 -22.92 8.63 -9.53
C ILE A 67 -21.64 9.47 -9.49
N ALA A 68 -21.19 9.98 -10.64
CA ALA A 68 -19.93 10.74 -10.76
C ALA A 68 -19.87 11.95 -9.84
N ARG A 69 -21.01 12.64 -9.62
CA ARG A 69 -21.13 13.79 -8.71
C ARG A 69 -20.75 13.51 -7.25
N HIS A 70 -20.69 12.24 -6.88
CA HIS A 70 -20.35 11.81 -5.53
C HIS A 70 -18.86 11.52 -5.35
N VAL A 71 -18.08 11.53 -6.43
CA VAL A 71 -16.65 11.26 -6.38
C VAL A 71 -15.91 12.45 -5.79
N GLN A 72 -15.32 12.24 -4.61
CA GLN A 72 -14.57 13.26 -3.86
C GLN A 72 -13.06 13.10 -4.08
N LYS A 73 -12.59 11.86 -4.15
CA LYS A 73 -11.22 11.47 -4.43
C LYS A 73 -11.19 10.51 -5.62
N LEU A 74 -10.39 10.86 -6.63
CA LEU A 74 -10.15 10.02 -7.79
C LEU A 74 -8.64 9.79 -7.95
N LEU A 75 -8.21 8.55 -7.74
CA LEU A 75 -6.85 8.10 -8.00
C LEU A 75 -6.86 7.22 -9.26
N VAL A 76 -6.10 7.62 -10.27
CA VAL A 76 -5.93 6.88 -11.52
C VAL A 76 -4.52 6.33 -11.55
N ARG A 77 -4.37 5.02 -11.34
CA ARG A 77 -3.12 4.28 -11.39
C ARG A 77 -3.22 3.18 -12.43
N PHE A 78 -2.19 3.04 -13.25
CA PHE A 78 -2.01 1.92 -14.16
C PHE A 78 -0.55 1.88 -14.63
N SER A 79 -0.03 0.69 -14.93
CA SER A 79 1.33 0.52 -15.46
C SER A 79 1.30 0.01 -16.90
N THR A 80 2.17 0.57 -17.74
CA THR A 80 2.37 0.19 -19.14
C THR A 80 3.72 -0.52 -19.37
N ALA A 81 4.41 -0.90 -18.29
CA ALA A 81 5.82 -1.33 -18.23
C ALA A 81 6.23 -2.52 -19.13
N HIS A 82 5.30 -3.16 -19.85
CA HIS A 82 5.59 -4.25 -20.77
C HIS A 82 5.53 -3.88 -22.25
N ARG A 83 5.20 -2.62 -22.57
CA ARG A 83 5.12 -2.18 -23.97
C ARG A 83 6.33 -1.32 -24.33
N ALA A 84 6.81 -1.53 -25.56
CA ALA A 84 7.83 -0.67 -26.14
C ALA A 84 7.37 0.80 -26.09
N PRO A 85 8.31 1.78 -26.08
CA PRO A 85 8.03 3.22 -25.97
C PRO A 85 7.26 3.83 -27.15
N SER A 86 6.51 3.03 -27.92
CA SER A 86 5.50 3.54 -28.85
C SER A 86 4.46 4.36 -28.08
N VAL A 87 3.95 5.43 -28.71
CA VAL A 87 2.88 6.31 -28.25
C VAL A 87 1.95 5.63 -27.23
N ASP A 88 1.85 6.20 -26.03
CA ASP A 88 1.01 5.68 -24.95
C ASP A 88 -0.48 5.90 -25.25
N HIS A 89 -1.02 5.09 -26.17
CA HIS A 89 -2.42 5.11 -26.58
C HIS A 89 -3.36 4.90 -25.38
N ASP A 90 -2.89 4.18 -24.36
CA ASP A 90 -3.67 3.88 -23.18
C ASP A 90 -3.80 5.11 -22.27
N GLY A 91 -2.68 5.80 -22.02
CA GLY A 91 -2.68 7.11 -21.36
C GLY A 91 -3.57 8.14 -22.06
N TYR A 92 -3.56 8.19 -23.40
CA TYR A 92 -4.43 9.09 -24.18
C TYR A 92 -5.92 8.83 -23.97
N ARG A 93 -6.34 7.56 -24.00
CA ARG A 93 -7.75 7.23 -23.84
C ARG A 93 -8.22 7.44 -22.41
N VAL A 94 -7.41 7.07 -21.41
CA VAL A 94 -7.74 7.29 -19.99
C VAL A 94 -7.82 8.79 -19.68
N SER A 95 -6.84 9.60 -20.11
CA SER A 95 -6.87 11.06 -19.92
C SER A 95 -8.06 11.71 -20.64
N SER A 96 -8.41 11.24 -21.85
CA SER A 96 -9.61 11.71 -22.55
C SER A 96 -10.91 11.38 -21.82
N LEU A 97 -11.00 10.21 -21.16
CA LEU A 97 -12.16 9.84 -20.35
C LEU A 97 -12.27 10.74 -19.12
N VAL A 98 -11.16 11.01 -18.42
CA VAL A 98 -11.12 11.94 -17.29
C VAL A 98 -11.51 13.35 -17.73
N HIS A 99 -11.00 13.83 -18.86
CA HIS A 99 -11.38 15.12 -19.44
C HIS A 99 -12.90 15.22 -19.65
N SER A 100 -13.52 14.21 -20.28
CA SER A 100 -14.99 14.20 -20.46
C SER A 100 -15.75 14.13 -19.12
N LEU A 101 -15.18 13.42 -18.14
CA LEU A 101 -15.80 13.19 -16.84
C LEU A 101 -15.80 14.43 -15.95
N ALA A 102 -14.81 15.33 -16.12
CA ALA A 102 -14.59 16.49 -15.24
C ALA A 102 -15.85 17.32 -14.97
N HIS A 103 -16.73 17.50 -15.97
CA HIS A 103 -17.98 18.26 -15.86
C HIS A 103 -19.02 17.63 -14.90
N SER A 104 -18.84 16.35 -14.57
CA SER A 104 -19.73 15.59 -13.67
C SER A 104 -19.11 15.33 -12.30
N LEU A 105 -17.93 15.89 -12.01
CA LEU A 105 -17.15 15.68 -10.78
C LEU A 105 -17.23 16.90 -9.83
N ASP A 106 -18.44 17.38 -9.55
CA ASP A 106 -18.71 18.58 -8.72
C ASP A 106 -18.20 18.47 -7.28
N ALA A 107 -18.20 17.27 -6.68
CA ALA A 107 -17.70 17.01 -5.34
C ALA A 107 -16.19 16.74 -5.27
N LEU A 108 -15.49 16.66 -6.41
CA LEU A 108 -14.09 16.25 -6.47
C LEU A 108 -13.20 17.31 -5.81
N HIS A 109 -12.49 16.88 -4.76
CA HIS A 109 -11.52 17.71 -4.06
C HIS A 109 -10.09 17.16 -4.13
N THR A 110 -9.93 15.88 -4.50
CA THR A 110 -8.62 15.25 -4.70
C THR A 110 -8.58 14.49 -6.02
N PHE A 111 -7.64 14.83 -6.88
CA PHE A 111 -7.35 14.08 -8.09
C PHE A 111 -5.88 13.73 -8.15
N VAL A 112 -5.55 12.46 -8.37
CA VAL A 112 -4.17 12.00 -8.47
C VAL A 112 -4.03 11.13 -9.72
N TRP A 113 -3.17 11.55 -10.63
CA TRP A 113 -2.70 10.74 -11.75
C TRP A 113 -1.39 10.05 -11.37
N ASP A 114 -1.46 8.74 -11.15
CA ASP A 114 -0.35 7.88 -10.71
C ASP A 114 -0.05 6.78 -11.73
N ALA A 115 0.16 7.15 -13.00
CA ALA A 115 0.60 6.24 -14.05
C ALA A 115 2.13 6.27 -14.25
N GLU A 116 2.66 5.44 -15.15
CA GLU A 116 4.10 5.46 -15.54
C GLU A 116 4.51 6.78 -16.19
N GLU A 117 3.60 7.39 -16.94
CA GLU A 117 3.80 8.65 -17.68
C GLU A 117 2.79 9.72 -17.24
N ILE A 118 3.11 10.98 -17.51
CA ILE A 118 2.19 12.11 -17.33
C ILE A 118 0.98 11.99 -18.28
N PRO A 119 -0.22 12.56 -17.98
CA PRO A 119 -1.33 12.55 -18.93
C PRO A 119 -0.90 13.12 -20.29
N PRO A 120 -1.04 12.38 -21.39
CA PRO A 120 -0.65 12.89 -22.71
C PRO A 120 -1.50 14.07 -23.19
N ARG A 121 -2.73 14.18 -22.65
CA ARG A 121 -3.71 15.20 -23.01
C ARG A 121 -3.76 16.29 -21.92
N ASP A 122 -3.01 17.37 -22.12
CA ASP A 122 -2.84 18.44 -21.12
C ASP A 122 -4.15 19.21 -20.81
N ASP A 123 -5.05 19.31 -21.79
CA ASP A 123 -6.38 19.93 -21.62
C ASP A 123 -7.25 19.21 -20.56
N MET A 124 -6.89 17.99 -20.15
CA MET A 124 -7.48 17.31 -19.00
C MET A 124 -7.32 18.15 -17.72
N TRP A 125 -6.14 18.74 -17.51
CA TRP A 125 -5.88 19.59 -16.35
C TRP A 125 -6.73 20.86 -16.39
N PHE A 126 -6.88 21.46 -17.58
CA PHE A 126 -7.77 22.60 -17.79
C PHE A 126 -9.23 22.24 -17.47
N ALA A 127 -9.73 21.10 -17.98
CA ALA A 127 -11.09 20.65 -17.74
C ALA A 127 -11.36 20.40 -16.24
N LEU A 128 -10.42 19.78 -15.52
CA LEU A 128 -10.50 19.58 -14.08
C LEU A 128 -10.53 20.92 -13.34
N ARG A 129 -9.64 21.86 -13.68
CA ARG A 129 -9.58 23.19 -13.05
C ARG A 129 -10.86 23.99 -13.27
N LEU A 130 -11.44 23.94 -14.46
CA LEU A 130 -12.64 24.69 -14.81
C LEU A 130 -13.92 24.06 -14.22
N SER A 131 -13.99 22.73 -14.19
CA SER A 131 -15.22 22.00 -13.86
C SER A 131 -15.30 21.52 -12.41
N CYS A 132 -14.18 21.41 -11.70
CA CYS A 132 -14.11 20.90 -10.33
C CYS A 132 -13.71 22.03 -9.36
N PRO A 133 -14.64 22.92 -8.95
CA PRO A 133 -14.33 24.09 -8.13
C PRO A 133 -13.85 23.74 -6.71
N ARG A 134 -14.08 22.51 -6.26
CA ARG A 134 -13.64 22.00 -4.95
C ARG A 134 -12.26 21.34 -5.00
N LEU A 135 -11.63 21.24 -6.17
CA LEU A 135 -10.35 20.56 -6.36
C LEU A 135 -9.22 21.32 -5.68
N THR A 136 -8.79 20.84 -4.52
CA THR A 136 -7.73 21.43 -3.71
C THR A 136 -6.48 20.58 -3.63
N THR A 137 -6.57 19.30 -3.97
CA THR A 137 -5.43 18.37 -3.96
C THR A 137 -5.21 17.78 -5.34
N VAL A 138 -4.03 18.01 -5.90
CA VAL A 138 -3.65 17.51 -7.23
C VAL A 138 -2.40 16.66 -7.11
N GLY A 139 -2.36 15.53 -7.80
CA GLY A 139 -1.15 14.72 -7.91
C GLY A 139 -0.88 14.28 -9.34
N THR A 140 0.39 14.16 -9.69
CA THR A 140 0.84 13.67 -11.00
C THR A 140 2.07 12.78 -10.85
N SER A 141 2.37 12.04 -11.91
CA SER A 141 3.62 11.31 -12.08
C SER A 141 4.48 11.91 -13.19
N TYR A 142 5.80 11.87 -13.02
CA TYR A 142 6.78 12.14 -14.10
C TYR A 142 7.39 10.82 -14.54
N GLY A 143 7.23 10.49 -15.82
CA GLY A 143 7.80 9.31 -16.46
C GLY A 143 8.96 9.70 -17.38
N ALA A 144 9.10 8.98 -18.49
CA ALA A 144 10.01 9.38 -19.55
C ALA A 144 9.56 10.71 -20.21
N GLN A 145 8.30 11.11 -20.07
CA GLN A 145 7.79 12.39 -20.54
C GLN A 145 7.63 13.37 -19.38
N LEU A 146 7.91 14.64 -19.68
CA LEU A 146 7.74 15.77 -18.78
C LEU A 146 6.59 16.66 -19.26
N PRO A 147 5.92 17.37 -18.34
CA PRO A 147 4.95 18.39 -18.73
C PRO A 147 5.65 19.48 -19.56
N ASP A 148 4.90 20.03 -20.52
CA ASP A 148 5.31 21.27 -21.18
C ASP A 148 5.43 22.40 -20.12
N SER A 149 6.38 23.30 -20.32
CA SER A 149 6.48 24.58 -19.60
C SER A 149 5.16 25.39 -19.56
N HIS A 150 4.29 25.18 -20.55
CA HIS A 150 2.97 25.79 -20.67
C HIS A 150 1.82 24.89 -20.19
N SER A 151 2.12 23.75 -19.57
CA SER A 151 1.10 22.82 -19.08
C SER A 151 0.09 23.48 -18.16
N GLU A 152 -1.18 23.17 -18.38
CA GLU A 152 -2.32 23.59 -17.57
C GLU A 152 -2.24 23.06 -16.13
N LEU A 153 -1.42 22.03 -15.88
CA LEU A 153 -1.06 21.57 -14.53
C LEU A 153 -0.48 22.70 -13.67
N PHE A 154 0.33 23.59 -14.24
CA PHE A 154 0.99 24.65 -13.48
C PHE A 154 0.11 25.88 -13.23
N GLN A 155 -1.15 25.85 -13.70
CA GLN A 155 -2.11 26.94 -13.52
C GLN A 155 -3.06 26.74 -12.33
N PHE A 156 -2.93 25.64 -11.59
CA PHE A 156 -3.67 25.43 -10.34
C PHE A 156 -3.25 26.46 -9.27
N LYS A 157 -4.22 26.92 -8.48
CA LYS A 157 -4.01 27.94 -7.44
C LYS A 157 -4.68 27.50 -6.15
N GLY A 158 -4.14 27.94 -5.01
CA GLY A 158 -4.72 27.67 -3.70
C GLY A 158 -4.78 26.17 -3.37
N LEU A 159 -3.80 25.39 -3.85
CA LEU A 159 -3.74 23.97 -3.52
C LEU A 159 -3.50 23.79 -2.02
N ARG A 160 -4.21 22.81 -1.44
CA ARG A 160 -3.98 22.31 -0.08
C ARG A 160 -3.09 21.08 -0.08
N GLY A 161 -3.15 20.26 -1.11
CA GLY A 161 -2.30 19.08 -1.22
C GLY A 161 -1.65 18.97 -2.59
N PHE A 162 -0.39 18.54 -2.63
CA PHE A 162 0.28 18.21 -3.88
C PHE A 162 1.10 16.94 -3.78
N THR A 163 0.98 16.08 -4.81
CA THR A 163 1.74 14.83 -4.91
C THR A 163 2.48 14.77 -6.24
N LEU A 164 3.79 14.54 -6.20
CA LEU A 164 4.61 14.27 -7.37
C LEU A 164 5.30 12.91 -7.22
N ASN A 165 5.06 12.00 -8.15
CA ASN A 165 5.69 10.69 -8.20
C ASN A 165 6.62 10.59 -9.41
N VAL A 166 7.93 10.54 -9.18
CA VAL A 166 8.91 10.41 -10.26
C VAL A 166 9.19 8.93 -10.51
N LYS A 167 8.71 8.44 -11.66
CA LYS A 167 8.70 7.03 -12.07
C LYS A 167 10.01 6.62 -12.74
N ARG A 168 10.15 5.32 -13.00
CA ARG A 168 11.36 4.72 -13.55
C ARG A 168 11.77 5.34 -14.90
N GLY A 169 10.80 5.59 -15.79
CA GLY A 169 11.05 6.15 -17.12
C GLY A 169 11.74 7.52 -17.08
N PHE A 170 11.54 8.31 -16.03
CA PHE A 170 12.24 9.58 -15.83
C PHE A 170 13.74 9.34 -15.71
N TYR A 171 14.15 8.44 -14.83
CA TYR A 171 15.57 8.15 -14.62
C TYR A 171 16.21 7.52 -15.85
N GLU A 172 15.51 6.62 -16.54
CA GLU A 172 16.05 5.99 -17.75
C GLU A 172 16.30 7.00 -18.88
N ARG A 173 15.46 8.05 -18.99
CA ARG A 173 15.62 9.06 -20.04
C ARG A 173 16.57 10.19 -19.65
N PHE A 174 16.53 10.63 -18.39
CA PHE A 174 17.24 11.82 -17.92
C PHE A 174 18.48 11.52 -17.08
N ALA A 175 18.94 10.27 -17.00
CA ALA A 175 20.17 9.90 -16.27
C ALA A 175 21.41 10.66 -16.76
N ASP A 176 21.53 10.87 -18.08
CA ASP A 176 22.71 11.48 -18.71
C ASP A 176 22.51 12.97 -19.04
N THR A 177 21.32 13.52 -18.83
CA THR A 177 21.01 14.92 -19.17
C THR A 177 21.30 15.82 -17.98
N ASP A 178 22.04 16.91 -18.19
CA ASP A 178 22.19 17.94 -17.17
C ASP A 178 20.80 18.51 -16.82
N LEU A 179 20.32 18.20 -15.62
CA LEU A 179 18.96 18.54 -15.14
C LEU A 179 18.69 20.06 -15.09
N GLN A 180 19.68 20.90 -15.38
CA GLN A 180 19.49 22.36 -15.54
C GLN A 180 18.51 22.73 -16.65
N GLU A 181 18.21 21.82 -17.59
CA GLU A 181 17.31 22.07 -18.71
C GLU A 181 15.84 21.69 -18.45
N LEU A 182 15.47 21.29 -17.23
CA LEU A 182 14.07 20.98 -16.90
C LEU A 182 13.21 22.26 -16.82
N GLN A 183 12.79 22.77 -17.99
CA GLN A 183 12.02 24.02 -18.13
C GLN A 183 10.70 24.05 -17.33
N ALA A 184 10.16 22.89 -16.96
CA ALA A 184 8.93 22.76 -16.19
C ALA A 184 9.11 23.00 -14.68
N GLU A 185 10.30 22.83 -14.12
CA GLU A 185 10.53 22.94 -12.67
C GLU A 185 10.23 24.33 -12.09
N PRO A 186 10.65 25.45 -12.70
CA PRO A 186 10.35 26.77 -12.17
C PRO A 186 8.85 27.04 -12.08
N ARG A 187 8.06 26.50 -13.02
CA ARG A 187 6.60 26.63 -13.06
C ARG A 187 5.92 25.79 -11.97
N LEU A 188 6.39 24.56 -11.75
CA LEU A 188 5.95 23.73 -10.64
C LEU A 188 6.15 24.44 -9.30
N TRP A 189 7.35 24.97 -9.06
CA TRP A 189 7.64 25.67 -7.81
C TRP A 189 6.92 27.00 -7.69
N ASP A 190 6.69 27.72 -8.80
CA ASP A 190 5.86 28.93 -8.78
C ASP A 190 4.42 28.63 -8.35
N MET A 191 3.82 27.58 -8.91
CA MET A 191 2.50 27.08 -8.54
C MET A 191 2.42 26.72 -7.05
N LEU A 192 3.41 25.99 -6.53
CA LEU A 192 3.42 25.53 -5.14
C LEU A 192 3.75 26.65 -4.14
N ILE A 193 4.77 27.45 -4.42
CA ILE A 193 5.31 28.43 -3.45
C ILE A 193 4.56 29.76 -3.53
N ARG A 194 4.23 30.25 -4.73
CA ARG A 194 3.60 31.57 -4.89
C ARG A 194 2.09 31.47 -4.98
N GLN A 195 1.57 30.47 -5.68
CA GLN A 195 0.14 30.37 -5.97
C GLN A 195 -0.63 29.53 -4.94
N SER A 196 0.06 28.74 -4.11
CA SER A 196 -0.54 27.81 -3.13
C SER A 196 0.01 28.02 -1.72
N LEU A 197 -0.21 29.21 -1.15
CA LEU A 197 0.30 29.59 0.18
C LEU A 197 -0.29 28.77 1.33
N ASP A 198 -1.49 28.21 1.13
CA ASP A 198 -2.24 27.42 2.12
C ASP A 198 -1.97 25.91 2.00
N LEU A 199 -0.81 25.51 1.46
CA LEU A 199 -0.45 24.10 1.32
C LEU A 199 -0.38 23.41 2.70
N GLU A 200 -1.13 22.33 2.84
CA GLU A 200 -1.29 21.48 4.02
C GLU A 200 -0.48 20.17 3.87
N GLU A 201 -0.41 19.62 2.66
CA GLU A 201 0.23 18.33 2.35
C GLU A 201 1.14 18.43 1.13
N LEU A 202 2.41 18.02 1.26
CA LEU A 202 3.35 17.92 0.15
C LEU A 202 4.01 16.54 0.13
N HIS A 203 3.82 15.83 -0.98
CA HIS A 203 4.43 14.54 -1.23
C HIS A 203 5.26 14.60 -2.51
N VAL A 204 6.57 14.40 -2.42
CA VAL A 204 7.44 14.26 -3.58
C VAL A 204 8.19 12.96 -3.42
N SER A 205 7.90 11.98 -4.28
CA SER A 205 8.53 10.67 -4.26
C SER A 205 9.36 10.46 -5.52
N GLY A 206 10.53 9.84 -5.36
CA GLY A 206 11.51 9.64 -6.42
C GLY A 206 12.75 8.91 -5.90
N ALA A 207 13.67 8.61 -6.82
CA ALA A 207 14.99 8.02 -6.63
C ALA A 207 16.04 9.16 -6.59
N PRO A 208 17.24 8.93 -6.01
CA PRO A 208 18.21 9.94 -5.55
C PRO A 208 18.82 10.85 -6.63
N PHE A 209 18.42 10.73 -7.89
CA PHE A 209 19.06 11.41 -9.02
C PHE A 209 18.51 12.80 -9.31
N ILE A 210 17.48 13.27 -8.59
CA ILE A 210 17.03 14.66 -8.75
C ILE A 210 18.12 15.58 -8.23
N SER A 211 18.69 16.41 -9.11
CA SER A 211 19.76 17.33 -8.75
C SER A 211 19.34 18.21 -7.57
N ALA A 212 20.27 18.49 -6.66
CA ALA A 212 20.01 19.37 -5.52
C ALA A 212 19.53 20.77 -5.94
N GLN A 213 19.76 21.19 -7.19
CA GLN A 213 19.32 22.48 -7.73
C GLN A 213 17.81 22.55 -7.93
N ALA A 214 17.21 21.46 -8.42
CA ALA A 214 15.78 21.36 -8.70
C ALA A 214 14.93 21.63 -7.47
N VAL A 215 15.39 21.21 -6.29
CA VAL A 215 14.58 21.22 -5.06
C VAL A 215 14.97 22.37 -4.11
N ARG A 216 15.94 23.21 -4.48
CA ARG A 216 16.30 24.41 -3.69
C ARG A 216 15.12 25.32 -3.37
N PRO A 217 14.16 25.58 -4.29
CA PRO A 217 13.03 26.44 -3.98
C PRO A 217 12.22 25.94 -2.78
N LEU A 218 12.15 24.63 -2.56
CA LEU A 218 11.43 24.02 -1.43
C LEU A 218 11.95 24.54 -0.09
N CYS A 219 13.27 24.64 0.10
CA CYS A 219 13.86 25.12 1.35
C CYS A 219 13.50 26.59 1.68
N HIS A 220 13.12 27.37 0.67
CA HIS A 220 12.69 28.76 0.82
C HIS A 220 11.18 28.90 0.94
N ALA A 221 10.42 27.84 0.69
CA ALA A 221 8.98 27.85 0.79
C ALA A 221 8.52 28.08 2.24
N ARG A 222 7.36 28.74 2.39
CA ARG A 222 6.74 29.03 3.69
C ARG A 222 5.26 28.74 3.58
N TRP A 223 4.86 27.59 4.11
CA TRP A 223 3.49 27.11 4.10
C TRP A 223 2.99 26.99 5.55
N PRO A 224 2.37 28.04 6.12
CA PRO A 224 2.02 28.09 7.54
C PRO A 224 1.03 27.00 7.98
N LYS A 225 0.35 26.34 7.05
CA LYS A 225 -0.60 25.25 7.30
C LYS A 225 -0.02 23.86 7.03
N LEU A 226 1.24 23.76 6.59
CA LEU A 226 1.88 22.49 6.26
C LEU A 226 1.95 21.59 7.49
N HIS A 227 1.27 20.46 7.42
CA HIS A 227 1.28 19.45 8.47
C HIS A 227 1.80 18.09 7.99
N THR A 228 1.85 17.85 6.69
CA THR A 228 2.38 16.60 6.11
C THR A 228 3.44 16.92 5.06
N LEU A 229 4.65 16.40 5.28
CA LEU A 229 5.74 16.48 4.33
C LEU A 229 6.32 15.10 4.09
N SER A 230 6.32 14.66 2.85
CA SER A 230 6.95 13.41 2.42
C SER A 230 7.93 13.68 1.29
N LEU A 231 9.20 13.51 1.58
CA LEU A 231 10.28 13.59 0.61
C LEU A 231 10.87 12.19 0.44
N GLY A 232 10.82 11.67 -0.77
CA GLY A 232 11.51 10.45 -1.17
C GLY A 232 13.01 10.68 -1.25
N ASP A 233 13.69 9.92 -2.09
CA ASP A 233 15.14 10.04 -2.26
C ASP A 233 15.46 11.26 -3.13
N ILE A 234 15.51 12.43 -2.51
CA ILE A 234 15.73 13.70 -3.18
C ILE A 234 16.87 14.40 -2.47
N LEU A 235 18.01 14.61 -3.11
CA LEU A 235 19.17 15.26 -2.48
C LEU A 235 18.83 16.70 -2.05
N LEU A 236 18.54 16.91 -0.76
CA LEU A 236 18.32 18.25 -0.17
C LEU A 236 19.60 18.82 0.44
N ASP A 237 20.57 17.93 0.72
CA ASP A 237 21.85 18.28 1.30
C ASP A 237 22.71 18.98 0.23
N TRP A 238 22.76 20.31 0.31
CA TRP A 238 23.78 21.07 -0.38
C TRP A 238 24.70 21.68 0.65
N ASP A 239 26.00 21.48 0.42
CA ASP A 239 27.08 21.73 1.37
C ASP A 239 26.90 23.10 2.05
N PRO A 240 26.56 23.12 3.36
CA PRO A 240 26.46 24.37 4.08
C PRO A 240 27.86 24.96 4.13
N ARG A 241 28.04 26.14 3.51
CA ARG A 241 29.24 26.95 3.75
C ARG A 241 29.47 27.00 5.26
N SER A 242 30.71 26.74 5.68
CA SER A 242 31.06 26.56 7.09
C SER A 242 30.42 27.62 7.99
N GLY A 243 29.64 27.16 8.98
CA GLY A 243 28.96 28.01 9.96
C GLY A 243 27.53 28.45 9.62
N VAL A 244 27.01 28.16 8.42
CA VAL A 244 25.60 28.43 8.08
C VAL A 244 24.76 27.19 8.33
N LYS A 245 23.61 27.37 9.00
CA LYS A 245 22.65 26.29 9.23
C LYS A 245 22.14 25.73 7.90
N PRO A 246 22.03 24.40 7.74
CA PRO A 246 21.51 23.83 6.51
C PRO A 246 20.11 24.39 6.21
N PRO A 247 19.83 24.80 4.97
CA PRO A 247 18.56 25.44 4.63
C PRO A 247 17.35 24.54 4.86
N PHE A 248 17.51 23.22 4.67
CA PHE A 248 16.42 22.29 4.93
C PHE A 248 16.08 22.21 6.43
N ILE A 249 17.08 22.31 7.31
CA ILE A 249 16.83 22.41 8.76
C ILE A 249 16.11 23.72 9.08
N THR A 250 16.53 24.83 8.46
CA THR A 250 15.84 26.13 8.58
C THR A 250 14.39 26.05 8.07
N PHE A 251 14.15 25.27 7.01
CA PHE A 251 12.83 25.00 6.49
C PHE A 251 11.99 24.21 7.52
N LEU A 252 12.50 23.11 8.09
CA LEU A 252 11.75 22.35 9.11
C LEU A 252 11.36 23.23 10.31
N GLU A 253 12.26 24.12 10.75
CA GLU A 253 11.99 25.04 11.86
C GLU A 253 10.94 26.10 11.54
N ALA A 254 10.83 26.50 10.27
CA ALA A 254 9.81 27.42 9.83
C ALA A 254 8.40 26.79 9.76
N HIS A 255 8.27 25.47 9.97
CA HIS A 255 7.01 24.72 9.87
C HIS A 255 6.66 24.00 11.20
N PRO A 256 6.29 24.73 12.26
CA PRO A 256 6.03 24.15 13.58
C PRO A 256 4.79 23.25 13.65
N ARG A 257 3.87 23.36 12.67
CA ARG A 257 2.64 22.55 12.57
C ARG A 257 2.86 21.19 11.91
N LEU A 258 4.09 20.83 11.58
CA LEU A 258 4.40 19.57 10.93
C LEU A 258 4.08 18.39 11.86
N ARG A 259 3.09 17.58 11.46
CA ARG A 259 2.63 16.38 12.18
C ARG A 259 3.21 15.09 11.63
N SER A 260 3.45 15.07 10.32
CA SER A 260 4.01 13.94 9.60
C SER A 260 5.23 14.36 8.79
N LEU A 261 6.35 13.72 9.06
CA LEU A 261 7.61 13.90 8.33
C LEU A 261 8.06 12.54 7.78
N ARG A 262 8.20 12.47 6.46
CA ARG A 262 8.83 11.35 5.76
C ARG A 262 10.06 11.85 5.00
N THR A 263 11.20 11.21 5.24
CA THR A 263 12.50 11.53 4.64
C THR A 263 13.31 10.26 4.41
N SER A 264 14.36 10.31 3.59
CA SER A 264 15.31 9.21 3.44
C SER A 264 16.77 9.65 3.69
N ARG A 265 17.69 8.68 3.81
CA ARG A 265 19.13 8.88 4.04
C ARG A 265 19.79 9.60 2.88
N THR A 266 19.28 9.39 1.68
CA THR A 266 19.72 10.13 0.49
C THR A 266 19.19 11.55 0.52
N ALA A 267 18.00 11.78 1.08
CA ALA A 267 17.44 13.12 1.08
C ALA A 267 18.05 14.07 2.10
N LEU A 268 18.23 13.57 3.32
CA LEU A 268 18.74 14.33 4.44
C LEU A 268 19.85 13.54 5.12
N ASN A 269 21.02 14.14 5.30
CA ASN A 269 22.04 13.54 6.15
C ASN A 269 21.57 13.55 7.62
N PRO A 270 21.52 12.38 8.31
CA PRO A 270 21.07 12.30 9.70
C PRO A 270 21.74 13.29 10.63
N ALA A 271 23.05 13.49 10.49
CA ALA A 271 23.82 14.38 11.37
C ALA A 271 23.30 15.82 11.37
N LEU A 272 22.67 16.28 10.28
CA LEU A 272 22.13 17.64 10.20
C LEU A 272 20.93 17.86 11.12
N LEU A 273 20.19 16.81 11.49
CA LEU A 273 19.06 16.91 12.41
C LEU A 273 19.48 17.32 13.82
N THR A 274 20.74 17.07 14.21
CA THR A 274 21.29 17.56 15.48
C THR A 274 21.35 19.09 15.57
N SER A 275 21.34 19.78 14.42
CA SER A 275 21.35 21.25 14.35
C SER A 275 19.95 21.87 14.52
N LEU A 276 18.90 21.06 14.65
CA LEU A 276 17.56 21.53 14.97
C LEU A 276 17.55 22.23 16.33
N THR A 277 16.92 23.40 16.38
CA THR A 277 16.72 24.17 17.59
C THR A 277 15.80 23.38 18.53
N SER A 278 16.13 23.37 19.82
CA SER A 278 15.32 22.71 20.85
C SER A 278 13.89 23.24 20.83
N GLY A 279 12.89 22.35 20.77
CA GLY A 279 11.48 22.72 20.66
C GLY A 279 10.97 22.91 19.23
N SER A 280 11.81 22.69 18.22
CA SER A 280 11.34 22.54 16.84
C SER A 280 10.45 21.30 16.69
N LEU A 281 9.51 21.37 15.74
CA LEU A 281 8.57 20.28 15.41
C LEU A 281 7.70 19.79 16.60
N PRO A 282 7.03 20.68 17.35
CA PRO A 282 6.26 20.31 18.54
C PRO A 282 5.02 19.43 18.26
N GLU A 283 4.51 19.42 17.03
CA GLU A 283 3.35 18.60 16.65
C GLU A 283 3.72 17.28 15.96
N LEU A 284 5.02 16.97 15.81
CA LEU A 284 5.46 15.78 15.07
C LEU A 284 5.10 14.50 15.80
N THR A 285 4.12 13.79 15.24
CA THR A 285 3.55 12.54 15.79
C THR A 285 3.84 11.34 14.90
N HIS A 286 4.06 11.57 13.60
CA HIS A 286 4.30 10.53 12.60
C HIS A 286 5.67 10.75 11.96
N PHE A 287 6.56 9.78 12.10
CA PHE A 287 7.88 9.81 11.48
C PHE A 287 8.03 8.63 10.52
N SER A 288 8.60 8.88 9.33
CA SER A 288 8.96 7.84 8.39
C SER A 288 10.33 8.12 7.77
N GLY A 289 11.18 7.10 7.69
CA GLY A 289 12.51 7.24 7.14
C GLY A 289 13.51 6.23 7.69
N ALA A 290 14.76 6.64 7.83
CA ALA A 290 15.79 5.80 8.39
C ALA A 290 15.85 5.89 9.92
N ILE A 291 16.40 4.85 10.55
CA ILE A 291 16.52 4.80 12.01
C ILE A 291 17.48 5.87 12.54
N GLU A 292 18.53 6.20 11.78
CA GLU A 292 19.53 7.18 12.14
C GLU A 292 18.90 8.58 12.29
N HIS A 293 17.99 8.95 11.39
CA HIS A 293 17.22 10.21 11.54
C HIS A 293 16.39 10.21 12.81
N LEU A 294 15.72 9.10 13.09
CA LEU A 294 14.90 8.97 14.29
C LEU A 294 15.76 9.06 15.55
N GLN A 295 16.98 8.53 15.54
CA GLN A 295 17.93 8.65 16.64
C GLN A 295 18.30 10.11 16.92
N GLU A 296 18.57 10.91 15.88
CA GLU A 296 18.90 12.34 16.04
C GLU A 296 17.70 13.18 16.48
N LEU A 297 16.48 12.68 16.32
CA LEU A 297 15.24 13.27 16.84
C LEU A 297 14.93 12.87 18.30
N ALA A 298 15.92 12.42 19.08
CA ALA A 298 15.78 12.05 20.50
C ALA A 298 14.97 13.03 21.36
N PRO A 299 15.10 14.38 21.23
CA PRO A 299 14.36 15.32 22.07
C PRO A 299 12.83 15.21 21.94
N ILE A 300 12.32 14.77 20.79
CA ILE A 300 10.88 14.68 20.48
C ILE A 300 10.35 13.25 20.51
N HIS A 301 11.12 12.26 20.95
CA HIS A 301 10.67 10.86 21.01
C HIS A 301 9.37 10.64 21.80
N HIS A 302 9.13 11.46 22.81
CA HIS A 302 7.99 11.32 23.72
C HIS A 302 6.62 11.62 23.06
N GLN A 303 6.58 12.36 21.95
CA GLN A 303 5.35 12.73 21.23
C GLN A 303 5.09 11.86 19.98
N ILE A 304 6.10 11.12 19.52
CA ILE A 304 5.97 10.27 18.32
C ILE A 304 5.09 9.06 18.64
N THR A 305 3.98 8.92 17.91
CA THR A 305 3.00 7.84 18.07
C THR A 305 3.05 6.80 16.97
N SER A 306 3.57 7.17 15.78
CA SER A 306 3.67 6.29 14.61
C SER A 306 5.04 6.41 13.96
N VAL A 307 5.71 5.27 13.75
CA VAL A 307 7.01 5.18 13.10
C VAL A 307 6.97 4.19 11.94
N ALA A 308 7.45 4.62 10.77
CA ALA A 308 7.65 3.77 9.61
C ALA A 308 9.11 3.80 9.14
N LEU A 309 9.85 2.75 9.46
CA LEU A 309 11.21 2.53 8.98
C LEU A 309 11.16 1.93 7.57
N ASP A 310 11.00 2.83 6.59
CA ASP A 310 10.86 2.51 5.17
C ASP A 310 12.16 1.96 4.57
N GLU A 311 13.28 2.39 5.13
CA GLU A 311 14.58 1.90 4.70
C GLU A 311 14.89 0.55 5.33
N PRO A 312 15.28 -0.45 4.52
CA PRO A 312 15.54 -1.78 5.03
C PRO A 312 16.69 -1.77 6.04
N LEU A 313 16.40 -2.20 7.26
CA LEU A 313 17.40 -2.45 8.28
C LEU A 313 18.15 -3.73 7.92
N VAL A 314 19.41 -3.58 7.53
CA VAL A 314 20.31 -4.72 7.31
C VAL A 314 20.72 -5.24 8.68
N ILE A 315 20.18 -6.39 9.07
CA ILE A 315 20.43 -6.96 10.39
C ILE A 315 21.80 -7.64 10.39
N ARG A 316 22.77 -6.93 10.96
CA ARG A 316 24.09 -7.41 11.42
C ARG A 316 24.16 -7.33 12.95
N ASP A 317 25.26 -7.77 13.55
CA ASP A 317 25.41 -7.97 15.00
C ASP A 317 24.98 -6.77 15.89
N PHE A 318 25.10 -5.52 15.41
CA PHE A 318 24.79 -4.31 16.20
C PHE A 318 23.42 -3.66 15.90
N ALA A 319 22.74 -4.03 14.82
CA ALA A 319 21.49 -3.38 14.44
C ALA A 319 20.34 -3.59 15.45
N PRO A 320 20.16 -4.79 16.07
CA PRO A 320 19.09 -5.02 17.04
C PRO A 320 19.16 -4.15 18.29
N SER A 321 20.38 -3.94 18.82
CA SER A 321 20.57 -3.15 20.05
C SER A 321 20.34 -1.67 19.80
N LEU A 322 20.78 -1.16 18.64
CA LEU A 322 20.50 0.20 18.21
C LEU A 322 19.00 0.44 18.07
N LEU A 323 18.30 -0.45 17.36
CA LEU A 323 16.84 -0.39 17.19
C LEU A 323 16.13 -0.41 18.53
N ALA A 324 16.45 -1.36 19.40
CA ALA A 324 15.83 -1.44 20.73
C ALA A 324 16.09 -0.19 21.57
N SER A 325 17.28 0.41 21.49
CA SER A 325 17.64 1.65 22.19
C SER A 325 16.78 2.83 21.73
N VAL A 326 16.69 3.07 20.42
CA VAL A 326 15.88 4.16 19.85
C VAL A 326 14.40 3.95 20.17
N LEU A 327 13.90 2.73 19.95
CA LEU A 327 12.50 2.38 20.21
C LEU A 327 12.10 2.54 21.68
N LYS A 328 13.01 2.26 22.62
CA LYS A 328 12.76 2.44 24.07
C LYS A 328 12.56 3.92 24.46
N GLY A 329 13.09 4.85 23.67
CA GLY A 329 12.83 6.29 23.84
C GLY A 329 11.39 6.70 23.48
N LEU A 330 10.75 5.96 22.57
CA LEU A 330 9.43 6.26 22.00
C LEU A 330 8.28 5.76 22.89
N LYS A 331 8.13 6.38 24.07
CA LYS A 331 7.16 5.94 25.09
C LYS A 331 5.70 5.98 24.63
N SER A 332 5.38 6.80 23.64
CA SER A 332 4.02 6.99 23.09
C SER A 332 3.78 6.18 21.82
N LEU A 333 4.70 5.30 21.42
CA LEU A 333 4.60 4.55 20.18
C LEU A 333 3.43 3.57 20.20
N THR A 334 2.51 3.75 19.26
CA THR A 334 1.32 2.90 19.07
C THR A 334 1.34 2.16 17.74
N GLU A 335 2.08 2.68 16.75
CA GLU A 335 2.20 2.09 15.42
C GLU A 335 3.66 2.00 15.01
N LEU A 336 4.07 0.82 14.56
CA LEU A 336 5.43 0.57 14.10
C LEU A 336 5.41 -0.25 12.83
N ARG A 337 6.04 0.28 11.78
CA ARG A 337 6.33 -0.42 10.54
C ARG A 337 7.84 -0.53 10.38
N VAL A 338 8.36 -1.74 10.17
CA VAL A 338 9.80 -1.97 10.00
C VAL A 338 10.06 -2.90 8.83
N CYS A 339 11.03 -2.51 8.00
CA CYS A 339 11.55 -3.33 6.92
C CYS A 339 12.92 -3.94 7.30
N PHE A 340 13.08 -5.24 7.10
CA PHE A 340 14.29 -6.00 7.44
C PHE A 340 14.91 -6.69 6.23
N VAL A 341 16.23 -6.64 6.18
CA VAL A 341 17.08 -7.49 5.33
C VAL A 341 17.95 -8.36 6.23
N PHE A 342 17.71 -9.66 6.22
CA PHE A 342 18.55 -10.63 6.95
C PHE A 342 19.67 -11.11 6.02
N GLU A 343 20.93 -10.92 6.42
CA GLU A 343 22.10 -11.42 5.66
C GLU A 343 22.47 -12.86 6.04
N SER A 344 22.19 -13.27 7.27
CA SER A 344 22.51 -14.61 7.80
C SER A 344 21.31 -15.24 8.50
N ALA A 345 21.44 -16.51 8.88
CA ALA A 345 20.48 -17.25 9.72
C ALA A 345 20.49 -16.73 11.18
N TYR A 346 20.49 -15.41 11.35
CA TYR A 346 20.37 -14.75 12.64
C TYR A 346 19.05 -15.13 13.29
N GLU A 347 19.00 -15.20 14.62
CA GLU A 347 17.78 -15.46 15.35
C GLU A 347 16.78 -14.29 15.22
N GLY A 348 16.10 -14.14 14.08
CA GLY A 348 15.17 -13.02 13.88
C GLY A 348 14.04 -12.97 14.91
N GLY A 349 13.76 -14.08 15.61
CA GLY A 349 12.86 -14.10 16.76
C GLY A 349 13.35 -13.27 17.96
N SER A 350 14.66 -13.15 18.19
CA SER A 350 15.22 -12.33 19.29
C SER A 350 15.06 -10.83 19.00
N LEU A 351 15.22 -10.41 17.74
CA LEU A 351 14.98 -9.05 17.28
C LEU A 351 13.52 -8.64 17.49
N VAL A 352 12.57 -9.48 17.07
CA VAL A 352 11.13 -9.20 17.25
C VAL A 352 10.76 -9.15 18.72
N ARG A 353 11.33 -10.04 19.55
CA ARG A 353 11.17 -9.97 21.02
C ARG A 353 11.73 -8.67 21.60
N SER A 354 12.87 -8.19 21.09
CA SER A 354 13.49 -6.94 21.52
C SER A 354 12.62 -5.74 21.17
N ILE A 355 12.04 -5.71 19.97
CA ILE A 355 11.06 -4.68 19.56
C ILE A 355 9.83 -4.72 20.46
N ALA A 356 9.29 -5.92 20.70
CA ALA A 356 8.13 -6.09 21.56
C ALA A 356 8.37 -5.62 23.00
N HIS A 357 9.58 -5.84 23.52
CA HIS A 357 9.98 -5.36 24.85
C HIS A 357 10.22 -3.85 24.88
N ALA A 358 10.78 -3.26 23.82
CA ALA A 358 11.03 -1.83 23.72
C ALA A 358 9.72 -1.01 23.62
N CYS A 359 8.69 -1.57 22.98
CA CYS A 359 7.44 -0.87 22.68
C CYS A 359 6.19 -1.61 23.20
N PRO A 360 5.97 -1.75 24.52
CA PRO A 360 4.83 -2.50 25.06
C PRO A 360 3.45 -1.88 24.75
N GLY A 361 3.42 -0.59 24.37
CA GLY A 361 2.22 0.15 24.00
C GLY A 361 1.70 -0.10 22.59
N LEU A 362 2.40 -0.92 21.79
CA LEU A 362 2.13 -1.08 20.38
C LEU A 362 0.74 -1.69 20.10
N THR A 363 -0.02 -1.04 19.24
CA THR A 363 -1.36 -1.47 18.78
C THR A 363 -1.36 -1.96 17.34
N LYS A 364 -0.47 -1.42 16.50
CA LYS A 364 -0.27 -1.84 15.11
C LYS A 364 1.20 -2.16 14.87
N LEU A 365 1.48 -3.35 14.35
CA LEU A 365 2.81 -3.80 13.98
C LEU A 365 2.82 -4.26 12.53
N GLU A 366 3.68 -3.67 11.71
CA GLU A 366 3.97 -4.12 10.36
C GLU A 366 5.44 -4.53 10.24
N ILE A 367 5.66 -5.79 9.87
CA ILE A 367 6.99 -6.36 9.64
C ILE A 367 7.09 -6.76 8.17
N ILE A 368 8.09 -6.21 7.49
CA ILE A 368 8.40 -6.52 6.09
C ILE A 368 9.77 -7.16 6.03
N CYS A 369 9.85 -8.41 5.60
CA CYS A 369 11.10 -9.10 5.36
C CYS A 369 11.32 -9.17 3.84
N THR A 370 12.33 -8.46 3.36
CA THR A 370 12.63 -8.40 1.92
C THR A 370 13.44 -9.61 1.46
N ARG A 371 14.26 -10.21 2.33
CA ARG A 371 14.93 -11.49 2.05
C ARG A 371 14.26 -12.66 2.77
N LYS A 372 14.71 -13.88 2.46
CA LYS A 372 14.30 -15.11 3.15
C LYS A 372 14.42 -14.89 4.67
N SER A 373 13.29 -14.92 5.37
CA SER A 373 13.27 -14.72 6.82
C SER A 373 13.91 -15.92 7.53
N PRO A 374 14.70 -15.70 8.59
CA PRO A 374 15.30 -16.80 9.35
C PRO A 374 14.32 -17.44 10.35
N PHE A 375 13.10 -16.90 10.48
CA PHE A 375 12.07 -17.38 11.39
C PHE A 375 10.80 -17.80 10.63
N THR A 376 10.05 -18.71 11.26
CA THR A 376 8.71 -19.15 10.81
C THR A 376 7.63 -18.23 11.40
N ILE A 377 6.44 -18.26 10.82
CA ILE A 377 5.28 -17.53 11.36
C ILE A 377 4.98 -17.89 12.83
N ASP A 378 5.19 -19.15 13.23
CA ASP A 378 5.01 -19.58 14.63
C ASP A 378 5.99 -18.88 15.59
N THR A 379 7.27 -18.83 15.23
CA THR A 379 8.28 -18.13 16.02
C THR A 379 7.98 -16.63 16.12
N LEU A 380 7.53 -16.03 15.02
CA LEU A 380 7.11 -14.63 15.00
C LEU A 380 5.91 -14.40 15.94
N ALA A 381 4.87 -15.21 15.82
CA ALA A 381 3.66 -15.08 16.63
C ALA A 381 3.97 -15.21 18.13
N LYS A 382 4.84 -16.16 18.50
CA LYS A 382 5.32 -16.31 19.89
C LYS A 382 6.13 -15.12 20.37
N ALA A 383 6.97 -14.54 19.52
CA ALA A 383 7.75 -13.34 19.83
C ALA A 383 6.86 -12.11 20.05
N VAL A 384 5.83 -11.96 19.22
CA VAL A 384 4.87 -10.84 19.25
C VAL A 384 3.86 -10.95 20.38
N ARG A 385 3.62 -12.15 20.93
CA ARG A 385 2.68 -12.40 22.03
C ARG A 385 2.95 -11.56 23.28
N THR A 386 4.18 -11.09 23.47
CA THR A 386 4.55 -10.21 24.58
C THR A 386 3.99 -8.79 24.45
N LEU A 387 3.39 -8.42 23.31
CA LEU A 387 2.71 -7.13 23.10
C LEU A 387 1.24 -7.21 23.56
N PRO A 388 0.90 -6.74 24.77
CA PRO A 388 -0.42 -6.96 25.36
C PRO A 388 -1.55 -6.17 24.68
N ARG A 389 -1.20 -5.11 23.93
CA ARG A 389 -2.13 -4.17 23.28
C ARG A 389 -2.20 -4.33 21.77
N LEU A 390 -1.50 -5.31 21.19
CA LEU A 390 -1.46 -5.48 19.75
C LEU A 390 -2.84 -5.91 19.21
N GLN A 391 -3.40 -5.08 18.34
CA GLN A 391 -4.71 -5.30 17.70
C GLN A 391 -4.58 -5.61 16.21
N ARG A 392 -3.56 -5.05 15.54
CA ARG A 392 -3.33 -5.26 14.12
C ARG A 392 -1.90 -5.71 13.84
N LEU A 393 -1.77 -6.80 13.09
CA LEU A 393 -0.47 -7.35 12.68
C LEU A 393 -0.43 -7.49 11.15
N ARG A 394 0.58 -6.92 10.52
CA ARG A 394 0.86 -7.15 9.10
C ARG A 394 2.24 -7.75 8.94
N VAL A 395 2.31 -8.87 8.25
CA VAL A 395 3.56 -9.57 8.01
C VAL A 395 3.72 -9.80 6.52
N THR A 396 4.80 -9.28 5.96
CA THR A 396 5.22 -9.56 4.58
C THR A 396 6.52 -10.36 4.63
N LEU A 397 6.52 -11.58 4.12
CA LEU A 397 7.68 -12.48 4.14
C LEU A 397 8.00 -13.00 2.74
N VAL A 398 9.28 -13.25 2.46
CA VAL A 398 9.66 -14.08 1.31
C VAL A 398 9.25 -15.53 1.56
N ARG A 399 8.53 -16.14 0.64
CA ARG A 399 8.05 -17.52 0.80
C ARG A 399 9.21 -18.51 0.89
N ALA A 400 9.35 -19.18 2.04
CA ALA A 400 10.25 -20.32 2.18
C ALA A 400 9.64 -21.59 1.59
N GLN A 401 10.49 -22.52 1.13
CA GLN A 401 10.04 -23.80 0.55
C GLN A 401 9.24 -24.67 1.52
N HIS A 402 9.52 -24.56 2.82
CA HIS A 402 8.88 -25.33 3.89
C HIS A 402 7.76 -24.54 4.61
N GLU A 403 7.42 -23.34 4.14
CA GLU A 403 6.39 -22.55 4.80
C GLU A 403 5.02 -23.20 4.59
N HIS A 404 4.25 -23.27 5.67
CA HIS A 404 2.90 -23.82 5.62
C HIS A 404 1.98 -22.96 4.73
N SER A 405 0.83 -23.53 4.37
CA SER A 405 -0.19 -22.77 3.63
C SER A 405 -0.71 -21.59 4.46
N LEU A 406 -1.10 -20.51 3.78
CA LEU A 406 -1.70 -19.31 4.37
C LEU A 406 -2.76 -19.59 5.46
N PRO A 407 -3.75 -20.49 5.27
CA PRO A 407 -4.74 -20.81 6.30
C PRO A 407 -4.14 -21.39 7.59
N ILE A 408 -3.12 -22.25 7.47
CA ILE A 408 -2.44 -22.86 8.61
C ILE A 408 -1.65 -21.79 9.36
N CYS A 409 -0.89 -20.95 8.65
CA CYS A 409 -0.18 -19.82 9.24
C CYS A 409 -1.15 -18.88 9.97
N ALA A 410 -2.30 -18.58 9.37
CA ALA A 410 -3.33 -17.73 9.96
C ALA A 410 -3.94 -18.34 11.23
N ALA A 411 -4.25 -19.64 11.22
CA ALA A 411 -4.71 -20.34 12.41
C ALA A 411 -3.68 -20.28 13.55
N THR A 412 -2.40 -20.53 13.23
CA THR A 412 -1.29 -20.44 14.20
C THR A 412 -1.18 -19.04 14.82
N ILE A 413 -1.25 -17.98 14.02
CA ILE A 413 -1.26 -16.60 14.52
C ILE A 413 -2.46 -16.37 15.44
N ALA A 414 -3.67 -16.73 15.00
CA ALA A 414 -4.90 -16.50 15.76
C ALA A 414 -4.91 -17.22 17.11
N HIS A 415 -4.44 -18.47 17.16
CA HIS A 415 -4.30 -19.21 18.42
C HIS A 415 -3.25 -18.63 19.35
N THR A 416 -2.14 -18.14 18.80
CA THR A 416 -1.03 -17.59 19.60
C THR A 416 -1.32 -16.17 20.09
N LEU A 417 -2.09 -15.39 19.33
CA LEU A 417 -2.42 -13.99 19.58
C LEU A 417 -3.95 -13.80 19.70
N PRO A 418 -4.59 -14.26 20.79
CA PRO A 418 -6.05 -14.24 20.91
C PRO A 418 -6.67 -12.83 20.95
N ARG A 419 -5.87 -11.79 21.23
CA ARG A 419 -6.31 -10.39 21.31
C ARG A 419 -6.29 -9.65 19.97
N LEU A 420 -5.78 -10.29 18.93
CA LEU A 420 -5.62 -9.68 17.63
C LEU A 420 -7.00 -9.53 16.98
N HIS A 421 -7.34 -8.33 16.50
CA HIS A 421 -8.62 -8.08 15.82
C HIS A 421 -8.53 -8.44 14.34
N ALA A 422 -7.45 -7.99 13.69
CA ALA A 422 -7.21 -8.24 12.28
C ALA A 422 -5.73 -8.42 12.00
N PHE A 423 -5.40 -9.25 11.03
CA PHE A 423 -4.04 -9.40 10.56
C PHE A 423 -3.97 -9.77 9.09
N SER A 424 -2.81 -9.52 8.49
CA SER A 424 -2.55 -9.91 7.11
C SER A 424 -1.20 -10.59 6.97
N ILE A 425 -1.18 -11.67 6.20
CA ILE A 425 0.03 -12.41 5.84
C ILE A 425 0.21 -12.26 4.34
N THR A 426 1.38 -11.81 3.92
CA THR A 426 1.72 -11.62 2.51
C THR A 426 3.02 -12.33 2.19
N PHE A 427 2.99 -13.22 1.21
CA PHE A 427 4.15 -13.95 0.72
C PHE A 427 4.63 -13.36 -0.60
N VAL A 428 5.86 -12.84 -0.61
CA VAL A 428 6.55 -12.35 -1.82
C VAL A 428 7.43 -13.45 -2.43
N SER A 429 7.62 -13.38 -3.75
CA SER A 429 8.55 -14.27 -4.47
C SER A 429 10.02 -13.96 -4.10
N PRO A 430 10.90 -14.96 -3.95
CA PRO A 430 12.33 -14.73 -3.74
C PRO A 430 13.02 -14.03 -4.92
N ASP A 431 12.49 -14.21 -6.13
CA ASP A 431 13.05 -13.64 -7.37
C ASP A 431 12.77 -12.15 -7.53
N PHE A 432 12.07 -11.52 -6.57
CA PHE A 432 11.71 -10.13 -6.69
C PHE A 432 12.93 -9.24 -6.42
N PRO A 433 13.38 -8.41 -7.40
CA PRO A 433 14.52 -7.54 -7.21
C PRO A 433 14.18 -6.46 -6.18
N LEU A 434 14.94 -6.48 -5.09
CA LEU A 434 14.87 -5.51 -4.00
C LEU A 434 16.10 -4.62 -4.11
N PRO A 435 15.98 -3.30 -3.88
CA PRO A 435 14.97 -2.65 -3.05
C PRO A 435 14.00 -1.81 -3.90
N HIS A 436 12.77 -2.26 -4.13
CA HIS A 436 11.72 -1.29 -4.44
C HIS A 436 11.43 -0.51 -3.16
N HIS A 437 11.27 0.81 -3.25
CA HIS A 437 10.95 1.65 -2.09
C HIS A 437 9.54 1.29 -1.58
N PHE A 438 9.47 0.31 -0.65
CA PHE A 438 8.23 -0.18 -0.02
C PHE A 438 7.41 0.92 0.67
N GLY A 439 8.01 2.11 0.87
CA GLY A 439 7.49 3.17 1.71
C GLY A 439 6.20 3.83 1.23
N SER A 440 6.00 4.04 -0.07
CA SER A 440 4.87 4.88 -0.55
C SER A 440 3.63 4.10 -1.00
N GLU A 441 3.77 2.88 -1.49
CA GLU A 441 2.66 2.20 -2.20
C GLU A 441 1.93 1.16 -1.35
N ILE A 442 2.58 0.63 -0.32
CA ILE A 442 2.06 -0.53 0.41
C ILE A 442 1.15 -0.13 1.59
N GLY A 443 1.10 1.17 1.92
CA GLY A 443 0.39 1.69 3.10
C GLY A 443 -1.12 1.42 3.13
N HIS A 444 -1.82 1.30 1.99
CA HIS A 444 -3.29 1.27 2.04
C HIS A 444 -4.02 0.33 1.06
N ILE A 445 -3.35 -0.41 0.17
CA ILE A 445 -4.07 -1.20 -0.86
C ILE A 445 -3.57 -2.64 -0.90
N SER A 446 -4.20 -3.51 -0.10
CA SER A 446 -4.14 -4.96 -0.33
C SER A 446 -4.95 -5.28 -1.58
N GLY A 447 -4.28 -5.50 -2.73
CA GLY A 447 -4.96 -5.98 -3.93
C GLY A 447 -4.38 -5.54 -5.27
N ASP A 448 -3.32 -4.73 -5.29
CA ASP A 448 -2.78 -4.11 -6.51
C ASP A 448 -2.36 -5.16 -7.59
N PRO A 449 -3.02 -5.20 -8.76
CA PRO A 449 -2.62 -6.02 -9.91
C PRO A 449 -1.30 -5.53 -10.49
N GLY A 450 -0.21 -6.18 -10.08
CA GLY A 450 1.16 -5.83 -10.51
C GLY A 450 2.20 -6.10 -9.43
N HIS A 451 1.75 -6.20 -8.16
CA HIS A 451 2.65 -6.56 -7.08
C HIS A 451 3.14 -8.01 -7.15
N PRO A 452 4.38 -8.28 -6.68
CA PRO A 452 5.05 -9.59 -6.75
C PRO A 452 4.53 -10.60 -5.72
N TYR A 453 3.36 -10.38 -5.16
CA TYR A 453 2.81 -11.26 -4.14
C TYR A 453 2.43 -12.59 -4.79
N THR A 454 3.01 -13.66 -4.28
CA THR A 454 2.63 -15.01 -4.68
C THR A 454 1.27 -15.35 -4.06
N GLU A 455 1.11 -15.02 -2.78
CA GLU A 455 -0.12 -15.22 -2.02
C GLU A 455 -0.27 -14.10 -0.98
N THR A 456 -1.49 -13.62 -0.76
CA THR A 456 -1.81 -12.67 0.31
C THR A 456 -3.14 -13.05 0.95
N GLY A 457 -3.21 -12.92 2.27
CA GLY A 457 -4.39 -13.22 3.06
C GLY A 457 -4.65 -12.13 4.07
N HIS A 458 -5.89 -11.67 4.14
CA HIS A 458 -6.41 -10.79 5.19
C HIS A 458 -7.39 -11.57 6.06
N TYR A 459 -7.20 -11.48 7.38
CA TYR A 459 -7.90 -12.28 8.37
C TYR A 459 -8.49 -11.36 9.43
N VAL A 460 -9.79 -11.50 9.68
CA VAL A 460 -10.47 -10.85 10.82
C VAL A 460 -10.83 -11.93 11.83
N VAL A 461 -10.36 -11.75 13.06
CA VAL A 461 -10.57 -12.71 14.15
C VAL A 461 -11.94 -12.46 14.76
N LYS A 462 -12.78 -13.50 14.80
CA LYS A 462 -14.03 -13.48 15.54
C LYS A 462 -13.81 -14.16 16.88
N THR A 463 -14.16 -13.48 17.95
CA THR A 463 -14.05 -14.01 19.32
C THR A 463 -15.41 -14.43 19.86
N ASP A 464 -15.42 -15.34 20.83
CA ASP A 464 -16.61 -15.60 21.65
C ASP A 464 -16.81 -14.51 22.72
N GLN A 465 -17.81 -14.72 23.58
CA GLN A 465 -18.12 -13.87 24.73
C GLN A 465 -16.97 -13.78 25.77
N HIS A 466 -15.99 -14.67 25.71
CA HIS A 466 -14.83 -14.69 26.61
C HIS A 466 -13.58 -14.09 25.95
N GLY A 467 -13.69 -13.57 24.72
CA GLY A 467 -12.56 -13.02 23.97
C GLY A 467 -11.64 -14.08 23.37
N LEU A 468 -12.06 -15.36 23.31
CA LEU A 468 -11.29 -16.43 22.70
C LEU A 468 -11.61 -16.55 21.21
N PRO A 469 -10.60 -16.76 20.34
CA PRO A 469 -10.79 -16.76 18.90
C PRO A 469 -11.54 -18.02 18.45
N THR A 470 -12.74 -17.86 17.90
CA THR A 470 -13.62 -18.97 17.48
C THR A 470 -13.49 -19.29 16.00
N SER A 471 -13.41 -18.26 15.17
CA SER A 471 -13.32 -18.38 13.71
C SER A 471 -12.58 -17.20 13.10
N LEU A 472 -12.07 -17.39 11.88
CA LEU A 472 -11.46 -16.36 11.06
C LEU A 472 -12.33 -16.08 9.86
N ALA A 473 -12.65 -14.82 9.62
CA ALA A 473 -13.14 -14.39 8.31
C ALA A 473 -11.92 -14.15 7.41
N CYS A 474 -11.75 -15.02 6.41
CA CYS A 474 -10.57 -15.05 5.55
C CYS A 474 -10.91 -14.42 4.19
N THR A 475 -10.04 -13.55 3.71
CA THR A 475 -10.00 -13.11 2.31
C THR A 475 -8.60 -13.36 1.78
N GLU A 476 -8.46 -14.37 0.94
CA GLU A 476 -7.19 -14.73 0.33
C GLU A 476 -7.17 -14.41 -1.15
N GLN A 477 -6.00 -14.03 -1.61
CA GLN A 477 -5.70 -13.73 -3.00
C GLN A 477 -4.48 -14.56 -3.39
N ARG A 478 -4.66 -15.42 -4.37
CA ARG A 478 -3.60 -16.29 -4.87
C ARG A 478 -3.41 -16.03 -6.35
N SER A 479 -2.17 -15.80 -6.75
CA SER A 479 -1.83 -15.85 -8.17
C SER A 479 -2.06 -17.29 -8.63
N SER A 480 -3.08 -17.53 -9.45
CA SER A 480 -3.34 -18.86 -9.99
C SER A 480 -2.16 -19.24 -10.88
N ARG A 481 -1.24 -20.07 -10.39
CA ARG A 481 -0.30 -20.74 -11.27
C ARG A 481 -1.13 -21.66 -12.15
N SER A 482 -1.11 -21.42 -13.46
CA SER A 482 -1.76 -22.30 -14.42
C SER A 482 -1.32 -23.74 -14.14
N LEU A 483 -2.24 -24.70 -14.10
CA LEU A 483 -1.91 -26.12 -13.93
C LEU A 483 -0.82 -26.58 -14.92
N LEU A 484 -0.72 -25.91 -16.07
CA LEU A 484 0.30 -26.14 -17.09
C LEU A 484 1.72 -25.77 -16.64
N SER A 485 1.92 -24.87 -15.66
CA SER A 485 3.28 -24.59 -15.14
C SER A 485 3.86 -25.76 -14.36
N PHE A 486 3.03 -26.71 -13.91
CA PHE A 486 3.52 -27.96 -13.32
C PHE A 486 4.07 -28.92 -14.39
N LEU A 487 3.58 -28.82 -15.64
CA LEU A 487 4.09 -29.60 -16.76
C LEU A 487 5.39 -29.00 -17.34
N GLU A 488 5.69 -27.72 -17.14
CA GLU A 488 6.97 -27.11 -17.55
C GLU A 488 8.19 -27.72 -16.83
N SER A 489 8.00 -28.31 -15.65
CA SER A 489 9.04 -29.07 -14.95
C SER A 489 9.21 -30.52 -15.41
N PHE A 490 8.31 -31.03 -16.26
CA PHE A 490 8.49 -32.36 -16.87
C PHE A 490 9.08 -32.18 -18.27
N PRO A 491 10.35 -32.53 -18.49
CA PRO A 491 10.94 -32.53 -19.82
C PRO A 491 10.27 -33.65 -20.62
N VAL A 492 9.24 -33.32 -21.40
CA VAL A 492 8.66 -34.23 -22.39
C VAL A 492 9.42 -34.00 -23.71
N PRO A 493 10.33 -34.90 -24.11
CA PRO A 493 11.35 -34.62 -25.12
C PRO A 493 10.86 -34.60 -26.59
N LEU A 494 9.55 -34.45 -26.87
CA LEU A 494 9.01 -34.66 -28.23
C LEU A 494 7.96 -33.65 -28.71
N LEU A 495 7.67 -32.57 -27.99
CA LEU A 495 6.71 -31.56 -28.46
C LEU A 495 7.43 -30.31 -29.00
N PRO A 496 7.06 -29.81 -30.20
CA PRO A 496 7.63 -28.59 -30.76
C PRO A 496 7.40 -27.40 -29.82
N THR A 497 8.37 -26.49 -29.77
CA THR A 497 8.40 -25.28 -28.95
C THR A 497 7.31 -24.29 -29.37
N ILE A 498 6.07 -24.58 -28.99
CA ILE A 498 4.97 -23.63 -29.09
C ILE A 498 5.29 -22.50 -28.10
N SER A 499 5.57 -21.31 -28.63
CA SER A 499 5.67 -20.09 -27.85
C SER A 499 4.28 -19.73 -27.31
N TRP A 500 3.95 -20.28 -26.14
CA TRP A 500 2.74 -19.91 -25.43
C TRP A 500 2.92 -18.47 -24.96
N ARG A 501 2.19 -17.53 -25.56
CA ARG A 501 2.08 -16.15 -25.05
C ARG A 501 1.77 -16.26 -23.55
N LYS A 502 2.57 -15.60 -22.71
CA LYS A 502 2.36 -15.53 -21.26
C LYS A 502 0.92 -15.12 -21.01
N ALA A 503 0.08 -16.09 -20.69
CA ALA A 503 -1.32 -15.82 -20.37
C ALA A 503 -1.32 -14.97 -19.11
N ASP A 504 -2.05 -13.84 -19.14
CA ASP A 504 -2.13 -12.94 -18.01
C ASP A 504 -2.48 -13.70 -16.73
N ARG A 505 -1.65 -13.52 -15.70
CA ARG A 505 -1.82 -14.18 -14.40
C ARG A 505 -3.13 -13.71 -13.79
N LYS A 506 -4.20 -14.50 -13.97
CA LYS A 506 -5.48 -14.23 -13.31
C LYS A 506 -5.31 -14.44 -11.81
N VAL A 507 -5.50 -13.36 -11.07
CA VAL A 507 -5.46 -13.39 -9.63
C VAL A 507 -6.82 -13.85 -9.10
N LYS A 508 -6.84 -14.98 -8.38
CA LYS A 508 -8.08 -15.53 -7.82
C LYS A 508 -8.24 -15.04 -6.38
N ARG A 509 -9.33 -14.30 -6.13
CA ARG A 509 -9.76 -13.91 -4.78
C ARG A 509 -10.76 -14.94 -4.26
N SER A 510 -10.55 -15.42 -3.04
CA SER A 510 -11.45 -16.32 -2.33
C SER A 510 -11.76 -15.75 -0.95
N SER A 511 -13.04 -15.67 -0.61
CA SER A 511 -13.49 -15.33 0.74
C SER A 511 -14.20 -16.53 1.36
N TYR A 512 -13.86 -16.86 2.60
CA TYR A 512 -14.44 -17.98 3.34
C TYR A 512 -14.28 -17.76 4.85
N THR A 513 -14.96 -18.57 5.67
CA THR A 513 -14.78 -18.58 7.13
C THR A 513 -14.03 -19.85 7.53
N PHE A 514 -13.03 -19.72 8.38
CA PHE A 514 -12.21 -20.81 8.88
C PHE A 514 -12.47 -20.99 10.38
N ASP A 515 -13.04 -22.12 10.77
CA ASP A 515 -13.32 -22.42 12.17
C ASP A 515 -12.03 -22.84 12.90
N LEU A 516 -11.70 -22.16 14.00
CA LEU A 516 -10.47 -22.42 14.77
C LEU A 516 -10.65 -23.53 15.81
N HIS A 517 -11.89 -23.77 16.24
CA HIS A 517 -12.19 -24.88 17.13
C HIS A 517 -12.53 -26.11 16.29
N PRO A 518 -11.78 -27.22 16.41
CA PRO A 518 -12.20 -28.52 15.92
C PRO A 518 -13.34 -29.03 16.82
N SER A 519 -14.42 -28.26 16.91
CA SER A 519 -15.63 -28.74 17.53
C SER A 519 -16.10 -29.91 16.69
N ALA A 520 -16.32 -31.06 17.34
CA ALA A 520 -16.78 -32.32 16.78
C ALA A 520 -18.22 -32.22 16.23
N LYS A 521 -18.54 -31.15 15.52
CA LYS A 521 -19.68 -31.09 14.62
C LYS A 521 -19.46 -32.22 13.64
N LYS A 522 -20.22 -33.31 13.83
CA LYS A 522 -20.39 -34.42 12.90
C LYS A 522 -20.65 -33.83 11.50
N ARG A 523 -19.59 -33.56 10.73
CA ARG A 523 -19.70 -33.25 9.31
C ARG A 523 -20.27 -34.53 8.70
N ARG A 524 -21.58 -34.55 8.46
CA ARG A 524 -22.28 -35.67 7.83
C ARG A 524 -21.57 -36.00 6.51
N GLY A 525 -20.86 -37.14 6.48
CA GLY A 525 -20.34 -37.93 5.35
C GLY A 525 -19.61 -37.23 4.20
N LEU A 526 -20.24 -36.26 3.55
CA LEU A 526 -19.82 -35.70 2.27
C LEU A 526 -18.79 -34.57 2.39
N GLY A 527 -18.67 -33.95 3.57
CA GLY A 527 -17.72 -32.85 3.78
C GLY A 527 -16.26 -33.28 3.61
N MET A 528 -15.91 -34.54 3.90
CA MET A 528 -14.54 -35.04 3.78
C MET A 528 -14.06 -35.11 2.32
N ILE A 529 -14.96 -35.35 1.36
CA ILE A 529 -14.61 -35.45 -0.07
C ILE A 529 -14.13 -34.10 -0.62
N PHE A 530 -14.65 -32.99 -0.11
CA PHE A 530 -14.25 -31.64 -0.55
C PHE A 530 -13.09 -31.06 0.28
N GLU A 531 -12.66 -31.76 1.33
CA GLU A 531 -11.60 -31.30 2.21
C GLU A 531 -10.21 -31.53 1.58
N LYS A 532 -9.34 -30.52 1.64
CA LYS A 532 -7.95 -30.59 1.18
C LYS A 532 -6.98 -31.06 2.26
N SER A 533 -7.46 -31.80 3.24
CA SER A 533 -6.61 -32.46 4.24
C SER A 533 -6.10 -33.79 3.69
N THR A 534 -5.06 -34.37 4.31
CA THR A 534 -4.56 -35.71 3.98
C THR A 534 -5.68 -36.76 4.09
N ALA A 535 -6.51 -36.68 5.12
CA ALA A 535 -7.71 -37.52 5.27
C ALA A 535 -8.73 -37.30 4.13
N GLY A 536 -8.88 -36.06 3.65
CA GLY A 536 -9.69 -35.72 2.49
C GLY A 536 -9.13 -36.23 1.16
N GLU A 537 -7.79 -36.30 1.03
CA GLU A 537 -7.13 -36.97 -0.10
C GLU A 537 -7.37 -38.47 -0.07
N GLU A 538 -7.20 -39.11 1.09
CA GLU A 538 -7.50 -40.54 1.26
C GLU A 538 -8.97 -40.86 0.96
N THR A 539 -9.91 -40.04 1.43
CA THR A 539 -11.34 -40.25 1.11
C THR A 539 -11.66 -40.00 -0.36
N ARG A 540 -11.00 -39.04 -1.02
CA ARG A 540 -11.14 -38.85 -2.47
C ARG A 540 -10.57 -40.03 -3.25
N VAL A 541 -9.40 -40.54 -2.85
CA VAL A 541 -8.82 -41.75 -3.44
C VAL A 541 -9.76 -42.94 -3.22
N LEU A 542 -10.29 -43.11 -2.02
CA LEU A 542 -11.24 -44.18 -1.69
C LEU A 542 -12.54 -44.04 -2.49
N ALA A 543 -13.08 -42.83 -2.65
CA ALA A 543 -14.26 -42.57 -3.49
C ALA A 543 -14.00 -42.86 -4.97
N VAL A 544 -12.82 -42.50 -5.49
CA VAL A 544 -12.40 -42.85 -6.86
C VAL A 544 -12.25 -44.36 -6.99
N LEU A 545 -11.62 -45.05 -6.04
CA LEU A 545 -11.51 -46.51 -6.04
C LEU A 545 -12.87 -47.20 -5.99
N ILE A 546 -13.79 -46.73 -5.14
CA ILE A 546 -15.17 -47.25 -5.07
C ILE A 546 -15.92 -47.00 -6.39
N SER A 547 -15.72 -45.83 -7.02
CA SER A 547 -16.34 -45.55 -8.32
C SER A 547 -15.79 -46.44 -9.44
N LEU A 548 -14.49 -46.71 -9.42
CA LEU A 548 -13.83 -47.61 -10.38
C LEU A 548 -14.25 -49.06 -10.18
N THR A 549 -14.37 -49.53 -8.95
CA THR A 549 -14.87 -50.90 -8.68
C THR A 549 -16.34 -51.05 -9.04
N ALA A 550 -17.18 -50.04 -8.77
CA ALA A 550 -18.57 -50.05 -9.20
C ALA A 550 -18.70 -50.09 -10.74
N LEU A 551 -17.88 -49.30 -11.46
CA LEU A 551 -17.83 -49.34 -12.93
C LEU A 551 -17.33 -50.69 -13.46
N ALA A 552 -16.34 -51.30 -12.83
CA ALA A 552 -15.82 -52.62 -13.21
C ALA A 552 -16.87 -53.72 -13.01
N LEU A 553 -17.57 -53.71 -11.87
CA LEU A 553 -18.66 -54.66 -11.60
C LEU A 553 -19.83 -54.46 -12.57
N TRP A 554 -20.20 -53.20 -12.86
CA TRP A 554 -21.23 -52.90 -13.85
C TRP A 554 -20.89 -53.50 -15.21
N GLY A 555 -19.64 -53.33 -15.67
CA GLY A 555 -19.18 -53.92 -16.94
C GLY A 555 -19.07 -55.44 -16.95
N PHE A 556 -19.05 -56.11 -15.80
CA PHE A 556 -19.05 -57.57 -15.70
C PHE A 556 -20.46 -58.17 -15.73
N PHE A 557 -21.46 -57.43 -15.23
CA PHE A 557 -22.86 -57.87 -15.16
C PHE A 557 -23.73 -57.38 -16.32
N SER A 558 -23.25 -56.42 -17.12
CA SER A 558 -23.83 -56.03 -18.42
C SER A 558 -23.27 -56.89 -19.54
#